data_AF-A0A7Z0P8K2-F1
#
_entry.id   AF-A0A7Z0P8K2-F1
#
_cell.length_a   1.000
_cell.length_b   1.000
_cell.length_c   1.000
_cell.angle_alpha   90.00
_cell.angle_beta   90.00
_cell.angle_gamma   90.00
#
_symmetry.space_group_name_H-M   'P 1'
#
loop_
_entity.id
_entity.type
_entity.pdbx_description
1 polymer ?
#
loop_
_entity_poly.entity_id
_entity_poly.type
_entity_poly.pdbx_seq_one_letter_code
_entity_poly.pdbx_strand_id
1 'polypeptide(L)'
;MRNHFPKVMLLAGLLLICGVSTAQAALTRECKETWYPQAEVDEAIYELKPTKQAKCQDIKIDMVSSRFGVIEGKGYFITRSEKTSYACPRVGSGDGIPHFACMLPKTLQNDVLLEERNYYLLTPNGADLRPIGDSGYVTDGRTVFLLTTVVKGADPDTFHPIDAKDGDRNPKWAGDKDHVYYEESVVPDLVRGGVKFAGPFVVNNNLVYRFDSIDGVYLRSDVRPDLTLLSPASVYYGSIVSDGERVYLNGKALEEIPAGDIQMLSPSCPVPGHPELRCSKAFDLSNGTSERFRFARIGSDVLNFWQFDKIIRILDVPEFAYFQPADSDRVFGINGQQLFSVDNFQNSTEPRVFHGRISGPIAGALTDQAGFITSFRWSNFTLCQGYPDTTPWPKSNGLAHLGPLRRLPDIELPKGFKVALENQRYRYLFVSLDERSADDTIIDLHSGVHQKTGCK
;
A
#
# COMPACT_ATOMS: atom_id res chain seq x y z
N MET A 1 -79.07 -32.73 29.84
CA MET A 1 -78.80 -32.18 28.51
C MET A 1 -78.79 -30.66 28.58
N ARG A 2 -77.61 -30.03 28.58
CA ARG A 2 -77.42 -28.61 28.25
C ARG A 2 -75.92 -28.34 28.08
N ASN A 3 -75.59 -27.81 26.90
CA ASN A 3 -74.29 -27.35 26.47
C ASN A 3 -73.73 -26.26 27.38
N HIS A 4 -72.43 -26.27 27.63
CA HIS A 4 -71.59 -25.07 27.57
C HIS A 4 -70.11 -25.46 27.41
N PHE A 5 -69.60 -25.28 26.19
CA PHE A 5 -68.17 -25.24 25.88
C PHE A 5 -67.56 -23.97 26.50
N PRO A 6 -66.52 -24.06 27.36
CA PRO A 6 -65.77 -22.90 27.80
C PRO A 6 -64.40 -22.81 27.08
N LYS A 7 -64.06 -21.58 26.68
CA LYS A 7 -62.72 -20.99 26.90
C LYS A 7 -61.50 -21.74 26.33
N VAL A 8 -61.49 -22.06 25.03
CA VAL A 8 -60.24 -22.43 24.31
C VAL A 8 -59.48 -21.20 23.78
N MET A 9 -60.01 -19.99 23.94
CA MET A 9 -59.45 -18.78 23.33
C MET A 9 -58.90 -17.78 24.35
N LEU A 10 -58.05 -18.24 25.29
CA LEU A 10 -57.34 -17.32 26.19
C LEU A 10 -55.93 -17.79 26.62
N LEU A 11 -55.38 -18.82 25.97
CA LEU A 11 -54.02 -19.32 26.22
C LEU A 11 -53.02 -19.03 25.08
N ALA A 12 -53.49 -18.51 23.94
CA ALA A 12 -52.61 -18.05 22.86
C ALA A 12 -52.18 -16.56 23.00
N GLY A 13 -52.82 -15.79 23.90
CA GLY A 13 -52.56 -14.36 24.09
C GLY A 13 -51.57 -14.01 25.21
N LEU A 14 -51.12 -14.99 26.00
CA LEU A 14 -50.28 -14.77 27.19
C LEU A 14 -48.87 -15.36 27.09
N LEU A 15 -48.49 -15.89 25.93
CA LEU A 15 -47.13 -16.36 25.61
C LEU A 15 -46.33 -15.36 24.74
N LEU A 16 -46.90 -14.18 24.47
CA LEU A 16 -46.31 -13.16 23.58
C LEU A 16 -45.83 -11.88 24.31
N ILE A 17 -45.87 -11.83 25.65
CA ILE A 17 -45.57 -10.60 26.41
C ILE A 17 -44.40 -10.75 27.42
N CYS A 18 -43.87 -11.95 27.64
CA CYS A 18 -42.67 -12.15 28.46
C CYS A 18 -41.48 -12.58 27.59
N GLY A 19 -40.82 -11.60 26.97
CA GLY A 19 -39.60 -11.85 26.21
C GLY A 19 -39.15 -10.69 25.34
N VAL A 20 -39.30 -9.44 25.78
CA VAL A 20 -38.51 -8.34 25.19
C VAL A 20 -37.09 -8.44 25.75
N SER A 21 -36.43 -9.56 25.45
CA SER A 21 -34.97 -9.61 25.49
C SER A 21 -34.53 -8.57 24.48
N THR A 22 -33.75 -7.59 24.93
CA THR A 22 -33.08 -6.65 24.03
C THR A 22 -32.24 -7.46 23.06
N ALA A 23 -32.80 -7.78 21.89
CA ALA A 23 -32.11 -8.40 20.79
C ALA A 23 -31.18 -7.32 20.21
N GLN A 24 -30.06 -7.13 20.90
CA GLN A 24 -28.94 -6.36 20.43
C GLN A 24 -28.16 -7.24 19.45
N ALA A 25 -27.56 -6.62 18.44
CA ALA A 25 -26.67 -7.33 17.53
C ALA A 25 -25.60 -8.03 18.37
N ALA A 26 -25.62 -9.36 18.38
CA ALA A 26 -24.68 -10.14 19.14
C ALA A 26 -23.50 -10.47 18.23
N LEU A 27 -22.36 -9.80 18.45
CA LEU A 27 -21.10 -10.31 17.94
C LEU A 27 -20.76 -11.55 18.76
N THR A 28 -21.03 -12.74 18.22
CA THR A 28 -20.64 -13.99 18.86
C THR A 28 -19.15 -14.20 18.61
N ARG A 29 -18.37 -14.37 19.69
CA ARG A 29 -16.96 -14.74 19.57
C ARG A 29 -16.85 -16.26 19.61
N GLU A 30 -16.43 -16.84 18.50
CA GLU A 30 -16.04 -18.24 18.44
C GLU A 30 -14.52 -18.31 18.41
N CYS A 31 -13.96 -19.28 19.11
CA CYS A 31 -12.51 -19.43 19.16
C CYS A 31 -12.15 -20.89 19.00
N LYS A 32 -11.29 -21.17 18.02
CA LYS A 32 -10.82 -22.49 17.64
C LYS A 32 -9.31 -22.56 17.78
N GLU A 33 -8.83 -23.62 18.42
CA GLU A 33 -7.41 -23.94 18.53
C GLU A 33 -7.10 -25.21 17.74
N THR A 34 -6.01 -25.15 16.98
CA THR A 34 -5.50 -26.28 16.22
C THR A 34 -4.04 -26.49 16.61
N TRP A 35 -3.70 -27.74 16.93
CA TRP A 35 -2.36 -28.13 17.37
C TRP A 35 -1.74 -29.00 16.31
N TYR A 36 -0.49 -28.73 15.98
CA TYR A 36 0.28 -29.44 14.98
C TYR A 36 1.49 -30.09 15.64
N PRO A 37 1.92 -31.26 15.14
CA PRO A 37 3.15 -31.89 15.59
C PRO A 37 4.37 -31.04 15.19
N GLN A 38 5.55 -31.48 15.62
CA GLN A 38 6.80 -30.94 15.09
C GLN A 38 6.93 -31.38 13.63
N ALA A 39 7.26 -30.45 12.74
CA ALA A 39 7.52 -30.76 11.35
C ALA A 39 8.78 -31.63 11.23
N GLU A 40 8.71 -32.65 10.40
CA GLU A 40 9.90 -33.41 9.99
C GLU A 40 10.81 -32.54 9.13
N VAL A 41 12.07 -32.96 8.97
CA VAL A 41 13.00 -32.29 8.06
C VAL A 41 12.43 -32.34 6.64
N ASP A 42 12.38 -31.19 5.97
CA ASP A 42 11.81 -30.99 4.62
C ASP A 42 10.27 -31.11 4.53
N GLU A 43 9.55 -31.26 5.65
CA GLU A 43 8.07 -31.26 5.67
C GLU A 43 7.52 -29.82 5.70
N ALA A 44 6.69 -29.46 4.73
CA ALA A 44 6.10 -28.13 4.66
C ALA A 44 4.93 -27.96 5.65
N ILE A 45 4.75 -26.74 6.19
CA ILE A 45 3.71 -26.43 7.18
C ILE A 45 2.30 -26.85 6.72
N TYR A 46 1.99 -26.63 5.44
CA TYR A 46 0.67 -26.92 4.88
C TYR A 46 0.41 -28.44 4.74
N GLU A 47 1.43 -29.27 4.91
CA GLU A 47 1.33 -30.74 4.88
C GLU A 47 1.05 -31.31 6.28
N LEU A 48 1.33 -30.54 7.33
CA LEU A 48 1.12 -30.94 8.70
C LEU A 48 -0.37 -31.21 8.98
N LYS A 49 -0.64 -32.40 9.52
CA LYS A 49 -1.98 -32.75 9.98
C LYS A 49 -2.16 -32.35 11.45
N PRO A 50 -3.28 -31.70 11.80
CA PRO A 50 -3.58 -31.41 13.19
C PRO A 50 -3.59 -32.67 14.06
N THR A 51 -2.90 -32.62 15.19
CA THR A 51 -2.96 -33.67 16.23
C THR A 51 -4.14 -33.47 17.16
N LYS A 52 -4.60 -32.22 17.33
CA LYS A 52 -5.73 -31.85 18.20
C LYS A 52 -6.43 -30.61 17.65
N GLN A 53 -7.76 -30.61 17.71
CA GLN A 53 -8.60 -29.45 17.48
C GLN A 53 -9.56 -29.28 18.67
N ALA A 54 -9.68 -28.06 19.19
CA ALA A 54 -10.52 -27.77 20.34
C ALA A 54 -11.08 -26.34 20.28
N LYS A 55 -12.05 -26.03 21.13
CA LYS A 55 -12.38 -24.64 21.45
C LYS A 55 -11.23 -24.03 22.26
N CYS A 56 -11.02 -22.72 22.14
CA CYS A 56 -9.96 -22.07 22.88
C CYS A 56 -10.11 -22.26 24.38
N GLN A 57 -9.00 -22.67 24.99
CA GLN A 57 -8.87 -22.83 26.43
C GLN A 57 -8.07 -21.66 26.99
N ASP A 58 -8.26 -21.38 28.28
CA ASP A 58 -7.37 -20.46 28.99
C ASP A 58 -6.08 -21.20 29.32
N ILE A 59 -5.18 -21.22 28.35
CA ILE A 59 -3.88 -21.87 28.47
C ILE A 59 -2.89 -20.81 28.90
N LYS A 60 -2.15 -21.08 29.97
CA LYS A 60 -1.02 -20.24 30.34
C LYS A 60 0.09 -20.42 29.31
N ILE A 61 0.37 -19.37 28.56
CA ILE A 61 1.43 -19.33 27.56
C ILE A 61 2.50 -18.35 28.03
N ASP A 62 3.71 -18.85 28.24
CA ASP A 62 4.86 -18.00 28.55
C ASP A 62 5.48 -17.55 27.21
N MET A 63 5.04 -16.38 26.72
CA MET A 63 5.48 -15.84 25.43
C MET A 63 6.94 -15.37 25.51
N VAL A 64 7.79 -15.89 24.61
CA VAL A 64 9.19 -15.46 24.46
C VAL A 64 9.37 -14.39 23.37
N SER A 65 8.39 -14.27 22.48
CA SER A 65 8.28 -13.18 21.48
C SER A 65 6.82 -12.98 21.09
N SER A 66 6.53 -12.20 20.05
CA SER A 66 5.16 -12.01 19.54
C SER A 66 4.53 -13.26 18.91
N ARG A 67 5.33 -14.25 18.51
CA ARG A 67 4.86 -15.46 17.81
C ARG A 67 5.44 -16.77 18.34
N PHE A 68 6.32 -16.71 19.35
CA PHE A 68 6.91 -17.90 19.96
C PHE A 68 6.56 -17.92 21.44
N GLY A 69 6.18 -19.09 21.96
CA GLY A 69 5.80 -19.25 23.36
C GLY A 69 6.01 -20.66 23.86
N VAL A 70 6.04 -20.79 25.18
CA VAL A 70 6.22 -22.06 25.89
C VAL A 70 4.91 -22.47 26.54
N ILE A 71 4.50 -23.72 26.31
CA ILE A 71 3.29 -24.33 26.88
C ILE A 71 3.68 -25.70 27.44
N GLU A 72 3.48 -25.89 28.75
CA GLU A 72 3.82 -27.15 29.45
C GLU A 72 5.26 -27.61 29.20
N GLY A 73 6.21 -26.65 29.17
CA GLY A 73 7.62 -26.91 28.94
C GLY A 73 8.00 -27.20 27.49
N LYS A 74 7.06 -27.19 26.54
CA LYS A 74 7.30 -27.37 25.10
C LYS A 74 7.28 -26.01 24.38
N GLY A 75 8.15 -25.84 23.38
CA GLY A 75 8.24 -24.62 22.59
C GLY A 75 7.34 -24.67 21.35
N TYR A 76 6.62 -23.59 21.08
CA TYR A 76 5.68 -23.48 19.97
C TYR A 76 5.87 -22.22 19.13
N PHE A 77 5.64 -22.33 17.82
CA PHE A 77 5.26 -21.21 16.96
C PHE A 77 3.73 -21.05 16.98
N ILE A 78 3.27 -19.83 17.22
CA ILE A 78 1.87 -19.52 17.47
C ILE A 78 1.39 -18.51 16.44
N THR A 79 0.38 -18.88 15.66
CA THR A 79 -0.30 -17.96 14.75
C THR A 79 -1.71 -17.67 15.27
N ARG A 80 -2.13 -16.41 15.17
CA ARG A 80 -3.49 -15.98 15.47
C ARG A 80 -4.09 -15.30 14.25
N SER A 81 -5.27 -15.72 13.83
CA SER A 81 -6.07 -15.02 12.82
C SER A 81 -7.47 -14.75 13.35
N GLU A 82 -8.02 -13.61 12.96
CA GLU A 82 -9.38 -13.21 13.32
C GLU A 82 -10.15 -12.98 12.01
N LYS A 83 -11.26 -13.69 11.85
CA LYS A 83 -12.14 -13.58 10.69
C LYS A 83 -13.54 -13.22 11.17
N THR A 84 -14.04 -12.09 10.72
CA THR A 84 -15.44 -11.73 10.94
C THR A 84 -16.29 -12.31 9.82
N SER A 85 -17.16 -13.26 10.15
CA SER A 85 -18.24 -13.71 9.29
C SER A 85 -19.45 -12.83 9.56
N TYR A 86 -19.87 -12.07 8.56
CA TYR A 86 -21.05 -11.22 8.66
C TYR A 86 -22.31 -12.04 8.36
N ALA A 87 -23.36 -11.87 9.15
CA ALA A 87 -24.63 -12.55 8.88
C ALA A 87 -25.18 -12.19 7.49
N CYS A 88 -24.97 -10.94 7.08
CA CYS A 88 -25.20 -10.47 5.73
C CYS A 88 -23.86 -10.17 5.04
N PRO A 89 -23.46 -10.92 3.99
CA PRO A 89 -22.24 -10.63 3.25
C PRO A 89 -22.29 -9.22 2.66
N ARG A 90 -21.17 -8.49 2.66
CA ARG A 90 -21.09 -7.21 1.95
C ARG A 90 -21.29 -7.45 0.46
N VAL A 91 -22.12 -6.62 -0.18
CA VAL A 91 -22.50 -6.68 -1.60
C VAL A 91 -21.27 -6.96 -2.47
N GLY A 92 -21.26 -8.08 -3.19
CA GLY A 92 -20.14 -8.49 -4.07
C GLY A 92 -19.73 -9.96 -4.02
N SER A 93 -20.31 -10.80 -3.16
CA SER A 93 -19.93 -12.22 -3.02
C SER A 93 -20.38 -13.14 -4.16
N GLY A 94 -21.08 -12.64 -5.19
CA GLY A 94 -21.41 -13.40 -6.40
C GLY A 94 -22.47 -14.51 -6.23
N ASP A 95 -22.88 -14.83 -5.01
CA ASP A 95 -23.91 -15.82 -4.74
C ASP A 95 -25.30 -15.23 -5.06
N GLY A 96 -25.89 -15.65 -6.18
CA GLY A 96 -27.22 -15.22 -6.66
C GLY A 96 -28.41 -15.71 -5.81
N ILE A 97 -28.17 -16.10 -4.54
CA ILE A 97 -29.19 -16.60 -3.63
C ILE A 97 -29.49 -15.51 -2.58
N PRO A 98 -30.76 -15.17 -2.33
CA PRO A 98 -31.10 -14.22 -1.28
C PRO A 98 -30.68 -14.76 0.10
N HIS A 99 -29.70 -14.12 0.73
CA HIS A 99 -29.35 -14.38 2.12
C HIS A 99 -30.43 -13.79 3.03
N PHE A 100 -31.28 -14.64 3.61
CA PHE A 100 -32.37 -14.20 4.51
C PHE A 100 -31.87 -13.34 5.69
N ALA A 101 -30.64 -13.57 6.15
CA ALA A 101 -30.00 -12.74 7.17
C ALA A 101 -29.79 -11.28 6.74
N CYS A 102 -29.70 -10.98 5.44
CA CYS A 102 -29.65 -9.61 4.90
C CYS A 102 -30.99 -8.88 4.97
N MET A 103 -32.10 -9.61 5.13
CA MET A 103 -33.43 -9.01 5.29
C MET A 103 -33.71 -8.64 6.76
N LEU A 104 -32.89 -9.13 7.70
CA LEU A 104 -32.99 -8.76 9.10
C LEU A 104 -32.39 -7.36 9.33
N PRO A 105 -33.00 -6.52 10.18
CA PRO A 105 -32.37 -5.31 10.69
C PRO A 105 -30.98 -5.60 11.25
N LYS A 106 -30.02 -4.69 11.09
CA LYS A 106 -28.64 -4.88 11.58
C LYS A 106 -28.57 -5.24 13.07
N THR A 107 -29.53 -4.77 13.87
CA THR A 107 -29.66 -5.10 15.30
C THR A 107 -30.04 -6.56 15.58
N LEU A 108 -30.56 -7.29 14.59
CA LEU A 108 -30.92 -8.70 14.67
C LEU A 108 -29.96 -9.60 13.88
N GLN A 109 -28.93 -9.01 13.25
CA GLN A 109 -27.89 -9.75 12.56
C GLN A 109 -26.86 -10.26 13.58
N ASN A 110 -26.54 -11.55 13.50
CA ASN A 110 -25.55 -12.20 14.36
C ASN A 110 -24.23 -12.33 13.59
N ASP A 111 -23.36 -11.35 13.74
CA ASP A 111 -22.01 -11.46 13.22
C ASP A 111 -21.19 -12.41 14.11
N VAL A 112 -20.33 -13.22 13.50
CA VAL A 112 -19.44 -14.15 14.21
C VAL A 112 -18.01 -13.68 14.00
N LEU A 113 -17.32 -13.33 15.10
CA LEU A 113 -15.87 -13.17 15.09
C LEU A 113 -15.25 -14.52 15.43
N LEU A 114 -14.70 -15.18 14.41
CA LEU A 114 -13.94 -16.42 14.58
C LEU A 114 -12.47 -16.08 14.81
N GLU A 115 -11.99 -16.37 16.00
CA GLU A 115 -10.56 -16.38 16.33
C GLU A 115 -10.00 -17.79 16.11
N GLU A 116 -8.99 -17.92 15.26
CA GLU A 116 -8.27 -19.18 15.06
C GLU A 116 -6.86 -19.03 15.60
N ARG A 117 -6.46 -19.96 16.47
CA ARG A 117 -5.09 -20.08 16.98
C ARG A 117 -4.50 -21.39 16.50
N ASN A 118 -3.31 -21.33 15.92
CA ASN A 118 -2.56 -22.53 15.56
C ASN A 118 -1.28 -22.60 16.40
N TYR A 119 -1.03 -23.77 16.96
CA TYR A 119 0.14 -24.08 17.77
C TYR A 119 0.97 -25.14 17.07
N TYR A 120 2.12 -24.75 16.53
CA TYR A 120 3.05 -25.64 15.85
C TYR A 120 4.18 -25.98 16.82
N LEU A 121 4.27 -27.26 17.21
CA LEU A 121 5.32 -27.71 18.11
C LEU A 121 6.69 -27.53 17.43
N LEU A 122 7.63 -26.87 18.10
CA LEU A 122 9.00 -26.71 17.59
C LEU A 122 9.97 -27.66 18.29
N THR A 123 9.87 -27.72 19.62
CA THR A 123 10.79 -28.50 20.44
C THR A 123 10.11 -28.99 21.71
N PRO A 124 10.46 -30.19 22.20
CA PRO A 124 10.10 -30.61 23.55
C PRO A 124 10.87 -29.84 24.65
N ASN A 125 11.94 -29.11 24.32
CA ASN A 125 12.81 -28.40 25.26
C ASN A 125 12.49 -26.89 25.29
N GLY A 126 11.23 -26.54 25.55
CA GLY A 126 10.76 -25.15 25.52
C GLY A 126 11.44 -24.21 26.52
N ALA A 127 12.03 -24.74 27.59
CA ALA A 127 12.74 -23.93 28.59
C ALA A 127 13.93 -23.15 28.02
N ASP A 128 14.57 -23.66 26.97
CA ASP A 128 15.73 -23.05 26.32
C ASP A 128 15.36 -22.22 25.08
N LEU A 129 14.05 -22.15 24.76
CA LEU A 129 13.52 -21.47 23.59
C LEU A 129 13.75 -19.96 23.71
N ARG A 130 14.51 -19.40 22.77
CA ARG A 130 14.80 -17.97 22.71
C ARG A 130 14.80 -17.46 21.27
N PRO A 131 14.20 -16.29 20.99
CA PRO A 131 14.24 -15.69 19.66
C PRO A 131 15.68 -15.25 19.31
N ILE A 132 16.03 -15.31 18.03
CA ILE A 132 17.31 -14.80 17.51
C ILE A 132 17.02 -13.57 16.64
N GLY A 133 17.08 -12.39 17.23
CA GLY A 133 16.72 -11.13 16.58
C GLY A 133 15.23 -11.05 16.19
N ASP A 134 14.91 -10.15 15.25
CA ASP A 134 13.53 -9.89 14.79
C ASP A 134 13.16 -10.61 13.47
N SER A 135 14.05 -11.45 12.96
CA SER A 135 13.95 -12.11 11.64
C SER A 135 13.10 -13.38 11.64
N GLY A 136 12.47 -13.72 12.77
CA GLY A 136 11.62 -14.91 12.90
C GLY A 136 12.39 -16.21 13.11
N TYR A 137 13.70 -16.14 13.37
CA TYR A 137 14.48 -17.27 13.85
C TYR A 137 14.32 -17.44 15.36
N VAL A 138 14.39 -18.69 15.82
CA VAL A 138 14.35 -19.06 17.23
C VAL A 138 15.26 -20.28 17.43
N THR A 139 15.82 -20.44 18.63
CA THR A 139 16.59 -21.63 18.96
C THR A 139 16.21 -22.16 20.33
N ASP A 140 16.31 -23.47 20.51
CA ASP A 140 16.24 -24.14 21.82
C ASP A 140 17.64 -24.48 22.37
N GLY A 141 18.69 -23.85 21.82
CA GLY A 141 20.10 -24.14 22.15
C GLY A 141 20.65 -25.41 21.51
N ARG A 142 19.85 -26.18 20.77
CA ARG A 142 20.31 -27.38 20.03
C ARG A 142 20.00 -27.29 18.55
N THR A 143 18.84 -26.72 18.24
CA THR A 143 18.32 -26.58 16.89
C THR A 143 17.97 -25.12 16.66
N VAL A 144 18.21 -24.65 15.43
CA VAL A 144 17.71 -23.36 14.97
C VAL A 144 16.48 -23.61 14.10
N PHE A 145 15.44 -22.82 14.34
CA PHE A 145 14.19 -22.89 13.59
C PHE A 145 13.94 -21.54 12.93
N LEU A 146 13.43 -21.59 11.70
CA LEU A 146 12.82 -20.45 11.03
C LEU A 146 11.30 -20.66 11.02
N LEU A 147 10.57 -19.89 11.82
CA LEU A 147 9.15 -20.13 12.07
C LEU A 147 8.92 -21.57 12.60
N THR A 148 8.48 -22.48 11.75
CA THR A 148 8.26 -23.91 12.07
C THR A 148 9.31 -24.83 11.46
N THR A 149 10.14 -24.32 10.55
CA THR A 149 11.06 -25.13 9.74
C THR A 149 12.41 -25.23 10.43
N VAL A 150 12.99 -26.42 10.47
CA VAL A 150 14.35 -26.63 11.00
C VAL A 150 15.38 -26.06 10.01
N VAL A 151 16.31 -25.24 10.49
CA VAL A 151 17.45 -24.76 9.70
C VAL A 151 18.55 -25.81 9.77
N LYS A 152 18.62 -26.68 8.77
CA LYS A 152 19.48 -27.87 8.79
C LYS A 152 20.96 -27.49 8.82
N GLY A 153 21.69 -28.07 9.77
CA GLY A 153 23.14 -27.89 9.90
C GLY A 153 23.56 -26.56 10.55
N ALA A 154 22.61 -25.72 10.96
CA ALA A 154 22.89 -24.48 11.69
C ALA A 154 23.50 -24.77 13.06
N ASP A 155 24.59 -24.07 13.37
CA ASP A 155 25.19 -24.06 14.70
C ASP A 155 24.46 -23.05 15.62
N PRO A 156 23.64 -23.50 16.59
CA PRO A 156 22.82 -22.62 17.43
C PRO A 156 23.65 -21.69 18.32
N ASP A 157 24.93 -21.98 18.57
CA ASP A 157 25.79 -21.16 19.42
C ASP A 157 26.35 -19.95 18.68
N THR A 158 26.48 -20.06 17.34
CA THR A 158 27.09 -19.00 16.50
C THR A 158 26.13 -18.42 15.47
N PHE A 159 24.90 -18.94 15.38
CA PHE A 159 23.87 -18.46 14.47
C PHE A 159 23.44 -17.02 14.78
N HIS A 160 23.42 -16.17 13.75
CA HIS A 160 22.99 -14.78 13.85
C HIS A 160 22.35 -14.31 12.55
N PRO A 161 21.30 -13.46 12.62
CA PRO A 161 20.75 -12.78 11.45
C PRO A 161 21.80 -11.86 10.84
N ILE A 162 21.84 -11.79 9.51
CA ILE A 162 22.68 -10.86 8.78
C ILE A 162 21.84 -9.62 8.44
N ASP A 163 22.40 -8.43 8.69
CA ASP A 163 21.75 -7.16 8.32
C ASP A 163 21.70 -7.03 6.79
N ALA A 164 20.48 -7.09 6.25
CA ALA A 164 20.18 -6.97 4.83
C ALA A 164 19.43 -5.66 4.50
N LYS A 165 19.69 -4.57 5.24
CA LYS A 165 19.02 -3.26 5.06
C LYS A 165 19.03 -2.71 3.63
N ASP A 166 20.06 -3.02 2.85
CA ASP A 166 20.23 -2.56 1.47
C ASP A 166 19.71 -3.60 0.46
N GLY A 167 19.14 -4.72 0.93
CA GLY A 167 18.56 -5.79 0.13
C GLY A 167 17.06 -5.64 -0.09
N ASP A 168 16.56 -6.23 -1.17
CA ASP A 168 15.13 -6.17 -1.50
C ASP A 168 14.28 -6.98 -0.51
N ARG A 169 13.19 -6.37 0.00
CA ARG A 169 12.14 -7.03 0.81
C ARG A 169 12.61 -7.61 2.15
N ASN A 170 13.70 -7.13 2.72
CA ASN A 170 14.29 -7.63 3.98
C ASN A 170 14.39 -9.17 3.96
N PRO A 171 15.17 -9.73 3.03
CA PRO A 171 15.27 -11.17 2.88
C PRO A 171 15.87 -11.76 4.16
N LYS A 172 15.40 -12.95 4.57
CA LYS A 172 15.84 -13.58 5.81
C LYS A 172 17.20 -14.23 5.60
N TRP A 173 18.25 -13.43 5.74
CA TRP A 173 19.63 -13.91 5.72
C TRP A 173 20.12 -14.15 7.14
N ALA A 174 20.87 -15.23 7.29
CA ALA A 174 21.54 -15.56 8.54
C ALA A 174 22.88 -16.21 8.25
N GLY A 175 23.73 -16.31 9.25
CA GLY A 175 24.96 -17.06 9.17
C GLY A 175 25.30 -17.69 10.50
N ASP A 176 26.08 -18.74 10.47
CA ASP A 176 26.74 -19.29 11.65
C ASP A 176 28.26 -19.27 11.44
N LYS A 177 29.01 -20.09 12.17
CA LYS A 177 30.47 -20.13 12.02
C LYS A 177 30.98 -20.70 10.70
N ASP A 178 30.21 -21.55 10.02
CA ASP A 178 30.64 -22.31 8.85
C ASP A 178 29.82 -21.96 7.59
N HIS A 179 28.61 -21.44 7.74
CA HIS A 179 27.64 -21.30 6.64
C HIS A 179 26.94 -19.95 6.61
N VAL A 180 26.46 -19.59 5.42
CA VAL A 180 25.47 -18.52 5.20
C VAL A 180 24.17 -19.17 4.75
N TYR A 181 23.06 -18.69 5.30
CA TYR A 181 21.72 -19.19 5.07
C TYR A 181 20.87 -18.12 4.40
N TYR A 182 20.06 -18.56 3.45
CA TYR A 182 18.89 -17.85 2.96
C TYR A 182 17.67 -18.63 3.40
N GLU A 183 16.86 -18.00 4.25
CA GLU A 183 15.75 -18.65 4.95
C GLU A 183 16.25 -19.86 5.76
N GLU A 184 15.75 -21.06 5.51
CA GLU A 184 16.19 -22.32 6.13
C GLU A 184 17.33 -23.02 5.39
N SER A 185 17.70 -22.56 4.20
CA SER A 185 18.61 -23.26 3.30
C SER A 185 20.03 -22.70 3.37
N VAL A 186 21.01 -23.59 3.45
CA VAL A 186 22.43 -23.24 3.26
C VAL A 186 22.62 -22.77 1.83
N VAL A 187 23.29 -21.63 1.64
CA VAL A 187 23.69 -21.17 0.31
C VAL A 187 25.11 -21.67 0.03
N PRO A 188 25.30 -22.56 -0.96
CA PRO A 188 26.63 -23.05 -1.31
C PRO A 188 27.56 -21.90 -1.72
N ASP A 189 28.85 -22.07 -1.43
CA ASP A 189 29.95 -21.17 -1.84
C ASP A 189 29.96 -19.77 -1.19
N LEU A 190 28.96 -19.41 -0.38
CA LEU A 190 29.02 -18.18 0.42
C LEU A 190 29.85 -18.42 1.68
N VAL A 191 30.90 -17.61 1.84
CA VAL A 191 31.76 -17.63 3.02
C VAL A 191 31.27 -16.64 4.07
N ARG A 192 31.47 -17.00 5.33
CA ARG A 192 31.16 -16.14 6.47
C ARG A 192 32.00 -14.86 6.42
N GLY A 193 31.31 -13.72 6.42
CA GLY A 193 31.92 -12.39 6.48
C GLY A 193 31.94 -11.67 5.13
N GLY A 194 31.78 -10.35 5.16
CA GLY A 194 31.80 -9.52 3.95
C GLY A 194 30.60 -9.70 3.03
N VAL A 195 29.49 -10.29 3.52
CA VAL A 195 28.21 -10.33 2.80
C VAL A 195 27.67 -8.90 2.73
N LYS A 196 27.50 -8.38 1.51
CA LYS A 196 26.91 -7.06 1.25
C LYS A 196 25.68 -7.20 0.38
N PHE A 197 24.68 -6.38 0.64
CA PHE A 197 23.44 -6.37 -0.12
C PHE A 197 23.35 -5.11 -0.97
N ALA A 198 22.84 -5.26 -2.18
CA ALA A 198 22.46 -4.16 -3.04
C ALA A 198 21.25 -4.61 -3.86
N GLY A 199 20.07 -4.29 -3.36
CA GLY A 199 18.81 -4.68 -3.98
C GLY A 199 18.60 -6.20 -3.97
N PRO A 200 18.30 -6.83 -5.13
CA PRO A 200 18.15 -8.28 -5.21
C PRO A 200 19.49 -9.04 -5.23
N PHE A 201 20.62 -8.32 -5.15
CA PHE A 201 21.95 -8.90 -5.23
C PHE A 201 22.62 -9.02 -3.86
N VAL A 202 23.45 -10.06 -3.76
CA VAL A 202 24.31 -10.33 -2.62
C VAL A 202 25.74 -10.46 -3.13
N VAL A 203 26.64 -9.66 -2.59
CA VAL A 203 28.06 -9.71 -2.90
C VAL A 203 28.77 -10.44 -1.77
N ASN A 204 29.50 -11.51 -2.12
CA ASN A 204 30.32 -12.26 -1.17
C ASN A 204 31.59 -12.74 -1.88
N ASN A 205 32.75 -12.43 -1.32
CA ASN A 205 34.07 -12.80 -1.87
C ASN A 205 34.24 -12.48 -3.38
N ASN A 206 33.88 -11.25 -3.79
CA ASN A 206 33.87 -10.76 -5.18
C ASN A 206 32.96 -11.53 -6.16
N LEU A 207 32.13 -12.44 -5.67
CA LEU A 207 31.07 -13.08 -6.43
C LEU A 207 29.74 -12.36 -6.15
N VAL A 208 28.93 -12.25 -7.19
CA VAL A 208 27.58 -11.69 -7.09
C VAL A 208 26.58 -12.80 -7.23
N TYR A 209 25.66 -12.87 -6.28
CA TYR A 209 24.52 -13.76 -6.30
C TYR A 209 23.25 -12.91 -6.45
N ARG A 210 22.22 -13.50 -7.06
CA ARG A 210 20.87 -12.94 -7.03
C ARG A 210 19.98 -13.89 -6.26
N PHE A 211 19.07 -13.34 -5.47
CA PHE A 211 17.97 -14.13 -4.92
C PHE A 211 16.70 -13.92 -5.75
N ASP A 212 15.97 -15.02 -5.94
CA ASP A 212 14.64 -15.04 -6.51
C ASP A 212 13.75 -15.91 -5.60
N SER A 213 12.51 -15.51 -5.39
CA SER A 213 11.58 -16.24 -4.52
C SER A 213 11.22 -17.64 -5.04
N ILE A 214 11.44 -17.89 -6.33
CA ILE A 214 11.13 -19.16 -6.99
C ILE A 214 12.41 -19.99 -7.14
N ASP A 215 13.46 -19.38 -7.69
CA ASP A 215 14.70 -20.10 -8.03
C ASP A 215 15.72 -20.15 -6.88
N GLY A 216 15.43 -19.48 -5.76
CA GLY A 216 16.36 -19.37 -4.63
C GLY A 216 17.55 -18.46 -4.95
N VAL A 217 18.70 -18.79 -4.39
CA VAL A 217 19.94 -18.00 -4.56
C VAL A 217 20.81 -18.64 -5.64
N TYR A 218 21.22 -17.85 -6.63
CA TYR A 218 22.08 -18.34 -7.71
C TYR A 218 23.14 -17.31 -8.11
N LEU A 219 24.25 -17.81 -8.64
CA LEU A 219 25.40 -17.00 -9.07
C LEU A 219 25.06 -16.18 -10.32
N ARG A 220 25.52 -14.92 -10.33
CA ARG A 220 25.42 -13.96 -11.44
C ARG A 220 26.82 -13.52 -11.86
N SER A 221 27.48 -14.36 -12.64
CA SER A 221 28.82 -14.07 -13.17
C SER A 221 28.86 -12.92 -14.19
N ASP A 222 27.69 -12.50 -14.68
CA ASP A 222 27.52 -11.36 -15.59
C ASP A 222 27.39 -10.01 -14.87
N VAL A 223 27.40 -9.99 -13.53
CA VAL A 223 27.24 -8.78 -12.71
C VAL A 223 28.53 -8.51 -11.94
N ARG A 224 29.02 -7.26 -11.99
CA ARG A 224 30.24 -6.88 -11.27
C ARG A 224 29.97 -6.71 -9.76
N PRO A 225 30.94 -7.02 -8.89
CA PRO A 225 30.76 -6.96 -7.43
C PRO A 225 30.69 -5.55 -6.85
N ASP A 226 31.12 -4.52 -7.59
CA ASP A 226 31.09 -3.12 -7.15
C ASP A 226 29.69 -2.50 -7.33
N LEU A 227 28.71 -3.06 -6.61
CA LEU A 227 27.32 -2.66 -6.70
C LEU A 227 27.04 -1.37 -5.92
N THR A 228 26.25 -0.48 -6.54
CA THR A 228 25.70 0.73 -5.95
C THR A 228 24.18 0.66 -5.98
N LEU A 229 23.55 0.77 -4.80
CA LEU A 229 22.09 0.90 -4.69
C LEU A 229 21.68 2.33 -5.10
N LEU A 230 21.06 2.47 -6.28
CA LEU A 230 20.59 3.76 -6.79
C LEU A 230 19.23 4.14 -6.19
N SER A 231 18.35 3.15 -5.99
CA SER A 231 17.05 3.33 -5.34
C SER A 231 16.67 2.05 -4.60
N PRO A 232 16.29 2.11 -3.30
CA PRO A 232 15.84 0.93 -2.55
C PRO A 232 14.53 0.37 -3.11
N ALA A 233 14.22 -0.90 -2.85
CA ALA A 233 12.91 -1.47 -3.16
C ALA A 233 11.82 -0.86 -2.27
N SER A 234 10.58 -0.96 -2.75
CA SER A 234 9.37 -0.68 -2.00
C SER A 234 8.32 -1.76 -2.26
N VAL A 235 7.19 -1.69 -1.56
CA VAL A 235 6.14 -2.74 -1.57
C VAL A 235 5.76 -3.18 -2.99
N TYR A 236 5.78 -2.26 -3.97
CA TYR A 236 5.35 -2.51 -5.34
C TYR A 236 6.47 -2.39 -6.40
N TYR A 237 7.69 -2.03 -5.99
CA TYR A 237 8.76 -1.68 -6.92
C TYR A 237 10.08 -2.33 -6.46
N GLY A 238 10.72 -3.11 -7.35
CA GLY A 238 12.05 -3.66 -7.09
C GLY A 238 13.10 -2.54 -7.05
N SER A 239 14.22 -2.75 -6.38
CA SER A 239 15.29 -1.74 -6.34
C SER A 239 15.91 -1.48 -7.72
N ILE A 240 16.61 -0.35 -7.81
CA ILE A 240 17.45 0.02 -8.93
C ILE A 240 18.90 -0.05 -8.43
N VAL A 241 19.71 -0.85 -9.10
CA VAL A 241 21.11 -1.11 -8.72
C VAL A 241 21.99 -0.86 -9.94
N SER A 242 23.22 -0.39 -9.74
CA SER A 242 24.21 -0.32 -10.80
C SER A 242 25.48 -1.04 -10.39
N ASP A 243 26.15 -1.69 -11.35
CA ASP A 243 27.47 -2.29 -11.16
C ASP A 243 28.59 -1.45 -11.81
N GLY A 244 28.28 -0.19 -12.14
CA GLY A 244 29.17 0.75 -12.82
C GLY A 244 29.21 0.59 -14.36
N GLU A 245 28.78 -0.53 -14.91
CA GLU A 245 28.63 -0.73 -16.36
C GLU A 245 27.14 -0.69 -16.77
N ARG A 246 26.30 -1.41 -16.03
CA ARG A 246 24.88 -1.60 -16.30
C ARG A 246 24.03 -1.11 -15.13
N VAL A 247 22.78 -0.83 -15.46
CA VAL A 247 21.71 -0.60 -14.47
C VAL A 247 20.81 -1.81 -14.45
N TYR A 248 20.39 -2.20 -13.26
CA TYR A 248 19.52 -3.34 -13.02
C TYR A 248 18.24 -2.88 -12.35
N LEU A 249 17.10 -3.32 -12.87
CA LEU A 249 15.80 -3.18 -12.25
C LEU A 249 15.33 -4.57 -11.81
N ASN A 250 15.11 -4.77 -10.51
CA ASN A 250 14.71 -6.07 -9.96
C ASN A 250 15.65 -7.21 -10.43
N GLY A 251 16.94 -6.90 -10.54
CA GLY A 251 18.01 -7.85 -10.87
C GLY A 251 18.16 -8.16 -12.37
N LYS A 252 17.31 -7.58 -13.23
CA LYS A 252 17.41 -7.66 -14.69
C LYS A 252 18.16 -6.46 -15.23
N ALA A 253 19.14 -6.70 -16.10
CA ALA A 253 19.90 -5.64 -16.75
C ALA A 253 19.01 -4.82 -17.70
N LEU A 254 19.27 -3.52 -17.78
CA LEU A 254 18.62 -2.60 -18.69
C LEU A 254 19.56 -2.34 -19.88
N GLU A 255 19.40 -3.10 -20.96
CA GLU A 255 20.35 -3.14 -22.08
C GLU A 255 20.58 -1.77 -22.76
N GLU A 256 19.58 -0.90 -22.76
CA GLU A 256 19.64 0.42 -23.44
C GLU A 256 20.08 1.56 -22.51
N ILE A 257 20.48 1.25 -21.27
CA ILE A 257 20.74 2.24 -20.22
C ILE A 257 22.14 1.99 -19.62
N PRO A 258 23.18 2.70 -20.09
CA PRO A 258 24.51 2.62 -19.50
C PRO A 258 24.52 3.22 -18.09
N ALA A 259 25.26 2.59 -17.18
CA ALA A 259 25.35 3.03 -15.78
C ALA A 259 25.98 4.42 -15.61
N GLY A 260 27.01 4.76 -16.40
CA GLY A 260 27.76 6.01 -16.23
C GLY A 260 26.93 7.27 -16.47
N ASP A 261 25.80 7.15 -17.17
CA ASP A 261 24.97 8.28 -17.59
C ASP A 261 23.72 8.46 -16.72
N ILE A 262 23.46 7.54 -15.79
CA ILE A 262 22.24 7.58 -14.98
C ILE A 262 22.41 8.48 -13.75
N GLN A 263 21.53 9.46 -13.60
CA GLN A 263 21.43 10.30 -12.42
C GLN A 263 20.04 10.18 -11.81
N MET A 264 19.93 9.58 -10.62
CA MET A 264 18.67 9.56 -9.89
C MET A 264 18.23 11.00 -9.57
N LEU A 265 17.00 11.33 -9.95
CA LEU A 265 16.43 12.63 -9.67
C LEU A 265 15.77 12.61 -8.29
N SER A 266 15.91 13.71 -7.57
CA SER A 266 15.17 13.98 -6.34
C SER A 266 14.06 14.98 -6.63
N PRO A 267 12.95 14.93 -5.86
CA PRO A 267 11.90 15.91 -6.05
C PRO A 267 12.41 17.32 -5.69
N SER A 268 11.93 18.32 -6.43
CA SER A 268 12.34 19.72 -6.20
C SER A 268 11.22 20.53 -5.56
N CYS A 269 11.52 21.12 -4.40
CA CYS A 269 10.71 22.16 -3.79
C CYS A 269 11.61 23.21 -3.10
N PRO A 270 11.72 24.45 -3.60
CA PRO A 270 10.88 25.07 -4.63
C PRO A 270 11.06 24.47 -6.03
N VAL A 271 10.06 24.65 -6.89
CA VAL A 271 10.09 24.19 -8.28
C VAL A 271 10.97 25.15 -9.10
N PRO A 272 12.01 24.67 -9.82
CA PRO A 272 12.90 25.52 -10.60
C PRO A 272 12.11 26.34 -11.63
N GLY A 273 12.39 27.65 -11.74
CA GLY A 273 11.66 28.55 -12.64
C GLY A 273 10.25 28.95 -12.18
N HIS A 274 9.72 28.35 -11.11
CA HIS A 274 8.33 28.52 -10.66
C HIS A 274 8.19 28.73 -9.15
N PRO A 275 8.70 29.85 -8.60
CA PRO A 275 8.68 30.12 -7.16
C PRO A 275 7.26 30.32 -6.58
N GLU A 276 6.27 30.60 -7.42
CA GLU A 276 4.86 30.76 -7.01
C GLU A 276 4.13 29.42 -6.83
N LEU A 277 4.72 28.31 -7.28
CA LEU A 277 4.18 26.97 -7.04
C LEU A 277 4.45 26.54 -5.60
N ARG A 278 3.36 26.32 -4.84
CA ARG A 278 3.43 25.67 -3.53
C ARG A 278 3.60 24.18 -3.75
N CYS A 279 4.68 23.62 -3.20
CA CYS A 279 5.00 22.21 -3.26
C CYS A 279 5.30 21.67 -1.87
N SER A 280 5.22 20.36 -1.70
CA SER A 280 5.67 19.72 -0.47
C SER A 280 7.19 19.60 -0.44
N LYS A 281 7.82 20.04 0.66
CA LYS A 281 9.27 19.88 0.90
C LYS A 281 9.65 18.46 1.30
N ALA A 282 8.79 17.82 2.07
CA ALA A 282 8.87 16.41 2.37
C ALA A 282 7.78 15.75 1.52
N PHE A 283 8.18 14.99 0.50
CA PHE A 283 7.30 13.92 0.08
C PHE A 283 7.04 13.13 1.35
N ASP A 284 5.79 12.98 1.76
CA ASP A 284 5.46 12.30 3.00
C ASP A 284 5.85 10.82 2.85
N LEU A 285 7.13 10.54 3.14
CA LEU A 285 7.78 9.24 2.98
C LEU A 285 7.08 8.19 3.83
N SER A 286 6.39 8.60 4.90
CA SER A 286 5.66 7.70 5.79
C SER A 286 4.40 7.06 5.20
N ASN A 287 3.82 7.63 4.13
CA ASN A 287 2.60 7.09 3.53
C ASN A 287 2.84 6.15 2.32
N GLY A 288 4.10 5.77 2.07
CA GLY A 288 4.48 4.84 1.00
C GLY A 288 4.17 5.36 -0.41
N THR A 289 3.97 6.67 -0.57
CA THR A 289 3.67 7.35 -1.84
C THR A 289 4.92 7.89 -2.53
N SER A 290 5.92 8.34 -1.78
CA SER A 290 7.20 8.82 -2.31
C SER A 290 8.04 7.71 -2.97
N GLU A 291 8.01 6.50 -2.40
CA GLU A 291 8.70 5.32 -2.92
C GLU A 291 8.12 4.82 -4.27
N ARG A 292 7.01 5.42 -4.71
CA ARG A 292 6.31 5.08 -5.96
C ARG A 292 6.86 5.81 -7.18
N PHE A 293 7.58 6.92 -6.97
CA PHE A 293 8.06 7.76 -8.07
C PHE A 293 9.58 7.74 -8.11
N ARG A 294 10.09 7.02 -9.11
CA ARG A 294 11.53 6.83 -9.30
C ARG A 294 11.89 7.39 -10.66
N PHE A 295 12.56 8.52 -10.65
CA PHE A 295 13.03 9.15 -11.86
C PHE A 295 14.54 9.11 -11.94
N ALA A 296 15.05 8.89 -13.14
CA ALA A 296 16.45 9.11 -13.42
C ALA A 296 16.63 9.88 -14.72
N ARG A 297 17.69 10.68 -14.79
CA ARG A 297 18.12 11.38 -15.99
C ARG A 297 19.18 10.56 -16.71
N ILE A 298 19.11 10.56 -18.04
CA ILE A 298 20.13 10.03 -18.95
C ILE A 298 20.27 11.02 -20.10
N GLY A 299 21.36 11.78 -20.13
CA GLY A 299 21.52 12.88 -21.07
C GLY A 299 20.40 13.91 -20.93
N SER A 300 19.68 14.18 -22.03
CA SER A 300 18.49 15.06 -22.06
C SER A 300 17.20 14.37 -21.64
N ASP A 301 17.20 13.05 -21.46
CA ASP A 301 15.98 12.29 -21.26
C ASP A 301 15.76 11.96 -19.79
N VAL A 302 14.51 11.67 -19.45
CA VAL A 302 14.13 11.19 -18.12
C VAL A 302 13.43 9.84 -18.22
N LEU A 303 13.92 8.89 -17.43
CA LEU A 303 13.28 7.62 -17.19
C LEU A 303 12.39 7.71 -15.96
N ASN A 304 11.20 7.16 -16.06
CA ASN A 304 10.31 6.88 -14.94
C ASN A 304 10.20 5.36 -14.79
N PHE A 305 10.69 4.83 -13.67
CA PHE A 305 10.62 3.40 -13.35
C PHE A 305 9.27 3.10 -12.71
N TRP A 306 8.40 2.43 -13.47
CA TRP A 306 7.08 2.00 -13.04
C TRP A 306 7.10 0.55 -12.54
N GLN A 307 5.93 0.00 -12.19
CA GLN A 307 5.80 -1.30 -11.54
C GLN A 307 6.53 -2.43 -12.30
N PHE A 308 7.16 -3.32 -11.51
CA PHE A 308 7.85 -4.57 -11.87
C PHE A 308 9.02 -4.48 -12.87
N ASP A 309 8.81 -3.92 -14.05
CA ASP A 309 9.79 -3.87 -15.14
C ASP A 309 9.50 -2.78 -16.20
N LYS A 310 8.41 -2.01 -16.06
CA LYS A 310 8.06 -1.01 -17.08
C LYS A 310 8.82 0.29 -16.85
N ILE A 311 9.56 0.73 -17.86
CA ILE A 311 10.23 2.03 -17.87
C ILE A 311 9.55 2.92 -18.90
N ILE A 312 9.20 4.14 -18.49
CA ILE A 312 8.64 5.14 -19.37
C ILE A 312 9.70 6.21 -19.58
N ARG A 313 10.05 6.47 -20.84
CA ARG A 313 11.04 7.47 -21.22
C ARG A 313 10.34 8.75 -21.67
N ILE A 314 10.74 9.87 -21.09
CA ILE A 314 10.36 11.23 -21.49
C ILE A 314 11.57 11.79 -22.22
N LEU A 315 11.39 12.10 -23.50
CA LEU A 315 12.48 12.49 -24.40
C LEU A 315 12.69 14.01 -24.39
N ASP A 316 13.95 14.43 -24.50
CA ASP A 316 14.36 15.82 -24.72
C ASP A 316 13.80 16.82 -23.69
N VAL A 317 14.03 16.51 -22.42
CA VAL A 317 13.64 17.31 -21.24
C VAL A 317 14.83 17.64 -20.33
N PRO A 318 15.85 18.38 -20.82
CA PRO A 318 17.11 18.59 -20.10
C PRO A 318 16.95 19.36 -18.77
N GLU A 319 15.89 20.14 -18.62
CA GLU A 319 15.58 20.91 -17.41
C GLU A 319 14.51 20.24 -16.54
N PHE A 320 14.22 18.95 -16.79
CA PHE A 320 13.16 18.25 -16.09
C PHE A 320 13.37 18.27 -14.57
N ALA A 321 12.37 18.78 -13.86
CA ALA A 321 12.20 18.63 -12.43
C ALA A 321 10.85 17.97 -12.16
N TYR A 322 10.74 17.24 -11.06
CA TYR A 322 9.45 16.74 -10.61
C TYR A 322 9.14 17.20 -9.18
N PHE A 323 7.86 17.36 -8.90
CA PHE A 323 7.39 17.92 -7.64
C PHE A 323 5.99 17.39 -7.31
N GLN A 324 5.64 17.48 -6.03
CA GLN A 324 4.31 17.24 -5.51
C GLN A 324 3.75 18.59 -5.05
N PRO A 325 2.62 19.07 -5.62
CA PRO A 325 1.95 20.27 -5.12
C PRO A 325 1.59 20.12 -3.63
N ALA A 326 1.63 21.22 -2.88
CA ALA A 326 1.19 21.20 -1.47
C ALA A 326 -0.26 20.70 -1.40
N ASP A 327 -0.58 19.70 -0.58
CA ASP A 327 -1.97 19.20 -0.45
C ASP A 327 -2.51 18.44 -1.68
N SER A 328 -1.63 17.94 -2.55
CA SER A 328 -2.00 16.97 -3.59
C SER A 328 -1.26 15.65 -3.39
N ASP A 329 -1.90 14.53 -3.66
CA ASP A 329 -1.29 13.20 -3.73
C ASP A 329 -0.62 12.90 -5.09
N ARG A 330 -0.72 13.83 -6.04
CA ARG A 330 -0.21 13.69 -7.40
C ARG A 330 1.20 14.25 -7.55
N VAL A 331 1.94 13.65 -8.47
CA VAL A 331 3.26 14.11 -8.87
C VAL A 331 3.22 14.65 -10.29
N PHE A 332 3.91 15.76 -10.50
CA PHE A 332 4.05 16.39 -11.81
C PHE A 332 5.52 16.51 -12.18
N GLY A 333 5.79 16.34 -13.46
CA GLY A 333 7.07 16.73 -14.07
C GLY A 333 6.93 18.08 -14.75
N ILE A 334 7.99 18.87 -14.79
CA ILE A 334 8.04 20.15 -15.49
C ILE A 334 9.37 20.30 -16.23
N ASN A 335 9.31 20.80 -17.46
CA ASN A 335 10.47 21.14 -18.29
C ASN A 335 10.14 22.43 -19.07
N GLY A 336 10.67 23.57 -18.63
CA GLY A 336 10.25 24.87 -19.16
C GLY A 336 8.73 25.07 -19.08
N GLN A 337 8.07 25.23 -20.22
CA GLN A 337 6.61 25.41 -20.32
C GLN A 337 5.80 24.10 -20.47
N GLN A 338 6.45 22.96 -20.34
CA GLN A 338 5.83 21.65 -20.48
C GLN A 338 5.56 21.04 -19.10
N LEU A 339 4.31 20.67 -18.85
CA LEU A 339 3.88 19.97 -17.65
C LEU A 339 3.49 18.53 -17.97
N PHE A 340 4.11 17.58 -17.28
CA PHE A 340 3.85 16.15 -17.40
C PHE A 340 3.03 15.69 -16.20
N SER A 341 1.92 15.01 -16.45
CA SER A 341 1.22 14.30 -15.37
C SER A 341 1.91 12.98 -15.14
N VAL A 342 2.42 12.79 -13.92
CA VAL A 342 3.07 11.55 -13.51
C VAL A 342 2.23 10.93 -12.42
N ASP A 343 1.13 10.29 -12.82
CA ASP A 343 0.17 9.69 -11.90
C ASP A 343 0.23 8.16 -12.03
N ASN A 344 -0.01 7.44 -10.92
CA ASN A 344 0.27 6.02 -10.74
C ASN A 344 -0.40 5.08 -11.75
N PHE A 345 -1.37 5.56 -12.54
CA PHE A 345 -2.18 4.74 -13.45
C PHE A 345 -2.20 5.23 -14.90
N GLN A 346 -1.79 6.47 -15.17
CA GLN A 346 -1.74 7.06 -16.52
C GLN A 346 -0.64 8.10 -16.57
N ASN A 347 0.50 7.74 -17.14
CA ASN A 347 1.48 8.74 -17.56
C ASN A 347 1.08 9.23 -18.95
N SER A 348 1.05 10.56 -19.09
CA SER A 348 1.06 11.18 -20.41
C SER A 348 2.52 11.41 -20.78
N THR A 349 3.04 10.67 -21.75
CA THR A 349 4.30 11.03 -22.41
C THR A 349 4.16 12.34 -23.18
N GLU A 350 2.93 12.72 -23.51
CA GLU A 350 2.60 14.00 -24.10
C GLU A 350 2.49 15.08 -23.01
N PRO A 351 3.37 16.10 -23.00
CA PRO A 351 3.26 17.20 -22.07
C PRO A 351 2.03 18.06 -22.38
N ARG A 352 1.48 18.68 -21.33
CA ARG A 352 0.61 19.84 -21.49
C ARG A 352 1.44 21.09 -21.49
N VAL A 353 1.37 21.87 -22.56
CA VAL A 353 2.02 23.18 -22.63
C VAL A 353 1.17 24.19 -21.87
N PHE A 354 1.78 24.90 -20.93
CA PHE A 354 1.17 26.05 -20.27
C PHE A 354 1.67 27.36 -20.88
N HIS A 355 0.83 28.38 -20.91
CA HIS A 355 1.09 29.59 -21.71
C HIS A 355 1.66 30.78 -20.93
N GLY A 356 1.65 30.70 -19.60
CA GLY A 356 2.04 31.82 -18.74
C GLY A 356 2.75 31.36 -17.48
N ARG A 357 2.48 32.04 -16.36
CA ARG A 357 2.94 31.57 -15.05
C ARG A 357 2.02 30.47 -14.56
N ILE A 358 2.61 29.34 -14.20
CA ILE A 358 1.91 28.28 -13.49
C ILE A 358 1.94 28.57 -11.98
N SER A 359 0.81 28.39 -11.31
CA SER A 359 0.64 28.62 -9.87
C SER A 359 -0.32 27.60 -9.25
N GLY A 360 -0.36 27.58 -7.91
CA GLY A 360 -1.21 26.68 -7.14
C GLY A 360 -0.44 25.78 -6.17
N PRO A 361 -1.06 24.71 -5.66
CA PRO A 361 -2.42 24.31 -6.01
C PRO A 361 -3.49 25.23 -5.41
N ILE A 362 -4.62 25.33 -6.12
CA ILE A 362 -5.85 26.00 -5.71
C ILE A 362 -6.96 24.96 -5.81
N ALA A 363 -7.50 24.52 -4.67
CA ALA A 363 -8.47 23.43 -4.57
C ALA A 363 -8.01 22.17 -5.35
N GLY A 364 -6.78 21.74 -5.07
CA GLY A 364 -6.12 20.59 -5.72
C GLY A 364 -5.77 20.77 -7.20
N ALA A 365 -5.90 21.98 -7.78
CA ALA A 365 -5.62 22.25 -9.19
C ALA A 365 -4.44 23.20 -9.40
N LEU A 366 -3.63 22.98 -10.44
CA LEU A 366 -2.70 23.99 -10.94
C LEU A 366 -3.42 24.94 -11.91
N THR A 367 -2.94 26.18 -12.01
CA THR A 367 -3.53 27.21 -12.87
C THR A 367 -2.47 27.96 -13.67
N ASP A 368 -2.81 28.39 -14.89
CA ASP A 368 -2.07 29.36 -15.68
C ASP A 368 -2.99 30.42 -16.33
N GLN A 369 -2.46 31.16 -17.31
CA GLN A 369 -3.20 32.14 -18.10
C GLN A 369 -4.24 31.54 -19.06
N ALA A 370 -4.23 30.23 -19.28
CA ALA A 370 -5.23 29.54 -20.10
C ALA A 370 -6.33 28.87 -19.24
N GLY A 371 -6.09 28.73 -17.94
CA GLY A 371 -7.07 28.31 -16.95
C GLY A 371 -6.51 27.25 -16.01
N PHE A 372 -7.31 26.24 -15.71
CA PHE A 372 -6.88 25.11 -14.89
C PHE A 372 -6.04 24.11 -15.70
N ILE A 373 -4.91 23.67 -15.15
CA ILE A 373 -4.02 22.65 -15.72
C ILE A 373 -4.01 21.45 -14.76
N THR A 374 -5.01 20.57 -14.83
CA THR A 374 -5.03 19.35 -14.00
C THR A 374 -5.20 18.10 -14.84
N SER A 375 -4.61 17.00 -14.39
CA SER A 375 -4.70 15.70 -15.07
C SER A 375 -5.97 14.93 -14.77
N PHE A 376 -6.68 15.22 -13.68
CA PHE A 376 -7.98 14.58 -13.44
C PHE A 376 -9.07 15.26 -14.26
N ARG A 377 -9.94 14.43 -14.85
CA ARG A 377 -11.09 14.92 -15.60
C ARG A 377 -12.05 15.63 -14.64
N TRP A 378 -12.17 16.95 -14.79
CA TRP A 378 -13.18 17.76 -14.11
C TRP A 378 -14.62 17.28 -14.38
N SER A 379 -14.82 16.54 -15.47
CA SER A 379 -16.07 15.88 -15.82
C SER A 379 -16.48 14.73 -14.90
N ASN A 380 -15.59 14.25 -14.01
CA ASN A 380 -15.92 13.16 -13.08
C ASN A 380 -16.67 13.64 -11.82
N PHE A 381 -16.89 14.95 -11.68
CA PHE A 381 -17.77 15.46 -10.64
C PHE A 381 -19.21 15.45 -11.13
N THR A 382 -20.08 14.80 -10.36
CA THR A 382 -21.53 14.95 -10.49
C THR A 382 -21.88 16.36 -10.03
N LEU A 383 -22.07 17.28 -10.99
CA LEU A 383 -22.84 18.49 -10.74
C LEU A 383 -24.24 18.04 -10.31
N CYS A 384 -24.86 18.73 -9.34
CA CYS A 384 -26.17 18.34 -8.83
C CYS A 384 -27.19 18.25 -9.98
N GLN A 385 -27.44 17.03 -10.46
CA GLN A 385 -28.42 16.75 -11.52
C GLN A 385 -29.82 16.80 -10.91
N GLY A 386 -30.29 18.02 -10.66
CA GLY A 386 -31.68 18.29 -10.27
C GLY A 386 -32.50 18.96 -11.38
N TYR A 387 -31.86 19.38 -12.48
CA TYR A 387 -32.55 20.04 -13.59
C TYR A 387 -32.10 19.45 -14.94
N PRO A 388 -33.04 19.11 -15.84
CA PRO A 388 -32.75 18.55 -17.17
C PRO A 388 -31.96 19.51 -18.08
N ASP A 389 -31.84 20.79 -17.69
CA ASP A 389 -31.04 21.83 -18.38
C ASP A 389 -29.68 22.13 -17.70
N THR A 390 -29.22 21.28 -16.78
CA THR A 390 -27.88 21.46 -16.20
C THR A 390 -26.83 21.33 -17.30
N THR A 391 -26.19 22.47 -17.61
CA THR A 391 -25.07 22.50 -18.54
C THR A 391 -23.98 21.59 -17.97
N PRO A 392 -23.41 20.64 -18.74
CA PRO A 392 -22.24 19.90 -18.29
C PRO A 392 -21.16 20.89 -17.83
N TRP A 393 -20.26 20.41 -16.96
CA TRP A 393 -19.09 21.17 -16.48
C TRP A 393 -18.57 22.07 -17.59
N PRO A 394 -18.35 23.39 -17.33
CA PRO A 394 -18.25 24.41 -18.36
C PRO A 394 -17.62 23.85 -19.62
N LYS A 395 -18.45 23.62 -20.65
CA LYS A 395 -17.92 23.26 -21.96
C LYS A 395 -17.00 24.41 -22.30
N SER A 396 -15.71 24.15 -22.29
CA SER A 396 -14.75 25.06 -22.87
C SER A 396 -15.31 25.41 -24.25
N ASN A 397 -15.34 26.70 -24.61
CA ASN A 397 -16.20 27.24 -25.67
C ASN A 397 -15.84 26.75 -27.10
N GLY A 398 -15.72 25.44 -27.34
CA GLY A 398 -15.05 24.84 -28.48
C GLY A 398 -13.52 24.93 -28.45
N LEU A 399 -12.93 25.54 -27.42
CA LEU A 399 -11.47 25.76 -27.29
C LEU A 399 -10.91 24.94 -26.12
N ALA A 400 -9.68 24.45 -26.17
CA ALA A 400 -9.08 23.64 -25.09
C ALA A 400 -8.83 24.41 -23.76
N HIS A 401 -9.22 25.68 -23.66
CA HIS A 401 -8.84 26.61 -22.58
C HIS A 401 -10.05 27.37 -22.03
N LEU A 402 -10.02 27.71 -20.74
CA LEU A 402 -11.05 28.51 -20.04
C LEU A 402 -10.78 30.02 -20.17
N GLY A 403 -9.62 30.40 -20.70
CA GLY A 403 -9.14 31.78 -20.71
C GLY A 403 -8.48 32.18 -19.38
N PRO A 404 -7.93 33.40 -19.29
CA PRO A 404 -7.17 33.85 -18.14
C PRO A 404 -8.02 33.89 -16.88
N LEU A 405 -7.60 33.12 -15.87
CA LEU A 405 -8.18 33.15 -14.54
C LEU A 405 -7.48 34.23 -13.71
N ARG A 406 -8.27 35.15 -13.17
CA ARG A 406 -7.86 36.15 -12.19
C ARG A 406 -8.31 35.70 -10.81
N ARG A 407 -7.41 35.72 -9.83
CA ARG A 407 -7.78 35.54 -8.42
C ARG A 407 -8.50 36.79 -7.91
N LEU A 408 -9.66 36.60 -7.29
CA LEU A 408 -10.36 37.71 -6.62
C LEU A 408 -9.66 38.04 -5.29
N PRO A 409 -9.61 39.32 -4.90
CA PRO A 409 -9.08 39.72 -3.61
C PRO A 409 -9.98 39.19 -2.48
N ASP A 410 -9.40 38.95 -1.30
CA ASP A 410 -10.09 38.34 -0.18
C ASP A 410 -11.34 39.12 0.29
N ILE A 411 -11.37 40.44 0.05
CA ILE A 411 -12.52 41.31 0.35
C ILE A 411 -13.75 41.04 -0.53
N GLU A 412 -13.55 40.45 -1.71
CA GLU A 412 -14.63 40.08 -2.65
C GLU A 412 -15.12 38.64 -2.42
N LEU A 413 -14.52 37.88 -1.50
CA LEU A 413 -14.91 36.50 -1.22
C LEU A 413 -16.22 36.47 -0.42
N PRO A 414 -17.25 35.75 -0.90
CA PRO A 414 -18.45 35.54 -0.10
C PRO A 414 -18.12 34.76 1.17
N LYS A 415 -18.91 35.00 2.24
CA LYS A 415 -18.71 34.32 3.52
C LYS A 415 -18.71 32.80 3.35
N GLY A 416 -17.66 32.14 3.84
CA GLY A 416 -17.48 30.70 3.77
C GLY A 416 -16.50 30.23 2.68
N PHE A 417 -16.12 31.10 1.74
CA PHE A 417 -15.12 30.77 0.71
C PHE A 417 -13.74 31.28 1.09
N LYS A 418 -12.70 30.59 0.60
CA LYS A 418 -11.28 30.88 0.89
C LYS A 418 -10.53 31.36 -0.34
N VAL A 419 -10.97 30.98 -1.54
CA VAL A 419 -10.42 31.47 -2.80
C VAL A 419 -11.49 31.54 -3.85
N ALA A 420 -11.38 32.55 -4.69
CA ALA A 420 -12.18 32.68 -5.88
C ALA A 420 -11.30 32.98 -7.10
N LEU A 421 -11.59 32.30 -8.19
CA LEU A 421 -10.99 32.53 -9.49
C LEU A 421 -12.08 32.97 -10.46
N GLU A 422 -11.77 33.88 -11.36
CA GLU A 422 -12.74 34.46 -12.29
C GLU A 422 -12.11 34.63 -13.66
N ASN A 423 -12.84 34.28 -14.72
CA ASN A 423 -12.55 34.68 -16.09
C ASN A 423 -13.72 35.49 -16.65
N GLN A 424 -13.71 35.76 -17.97
CA GLN A 424 -14.75 36.55 -18.63
C GLN A 424 -16.17 35.96 -18.54
N ARG A 425 -16.31 34.65 -18.23
CA ARG A 425 -17.59 33.94 -18.25
C ARG A 425 -17.97 33.30 -16.92
N TYR A 426 -16.99 32.87 -16.13
CA TYR A 426 -17.20 32.04 -14.95
C TYR A 426 -16.48 32.60 -13.73
N ARG A 427 -17.13 32.48 -12.57
CA ARG A 427 -16.53 32.65 -11.25
C ARG A 427 -16.57 31.32 -10.49
N TYR A 428 -15.41 30.87 -10.05
CA TYR A 428 -15.19 29.65 -9.29
C TYR A 428 -14.94 30.05 -7.84
N LEU A 429 -15.71 29.50 -6.91
CA LEU A 429 -15.62 29.77 -5.47
C LEU A 429 -15.29 28.47 -4.74
N PHE A 430 -14.19 28.46 -3.99
CA PHE A 430 -13.73 27.28 -3.26
C PHE A 430 -13.72 27.54 -1.76
N VAL A 431 -14.26 26.60 -0.98
CA VAL A 431 -14.33 26.72 0.49
C VAL A 431 -13.01 26.37 1.18
N SER A 432 -12.06 25.79 0.44
CA SER A 432 -10.69 25.54 0.87
C SER A 432 -9.70 25.99 -0.21
N LEU A 433 -8.51 26.39 0.21
CA LEU A 433 -7.40 26.69 -0.70
C LEU A 433 -6.76 25.42 -1.24
N ASP A 434 -6.84 24.35 -0.46
CA ASP A 434 -5.96 23.20 -0.57
C ASP A 434 -6.73 21.98 -1.09
N GLU A 435 -7.98 21.81 -0.63
CA GLU A 435 -8.85 20.68 -0.98
C GLU A 435 -10.15 21.16 -1.64
N ARG A 436 -10.79 20.27 -2.41
CA ARG A 436 -12.13 20.49 -2.92
C ARG A 436 -13.20 20.05 -1.93
N SER A 437 -14.40 20.57 -2.10
CA SER A 437 -15.54 20.27 -1.24
C SER A 437 -16.84 20.28 -2.04
N ALA A 438 -17.85 19.56 -1.55
CA ALA A 438 -19.21 19.62 -2.06
C ALA A 438 -19.85 21.02 -1.96
N ASP A 439 -19.24 21.93 -1.19
CA ASP A 439 -19.68 23.32 -1.07
C ASP A 439 -19.00 24.25 -2.09
N ASP A 440 -18.02 23.76 -2.86
CA ASP A 440 -17.44 24.55 -3.95
C ASP A 440 -18.50 24.86 -5.00
N THR A 441 -18.46 26.09 -5.52
CA THR A 441 -19.50 26.66 -6.36
C THR A 441 -18.92 27.25 -7.65
N ILE A 442 -19.60 27.04 -8.78
CA ILE A 442 -19.31 27.67 -10.07
C ILE A 442 -20.48 28.56 -10.45
N ILE A 443 -20.21 29.79 -10.89
CA ILE A 443 -21.20 30.78 -11.28
C ILE A 443 -20.96 31.17 -12.74
N ASP A 444 -21.95 31.04 -13.62
CA ASP A 444 -21.93 31.65 -14.95
C ASP A 444 -22.33 33.13 -14.80
N LEU A 445 -21.40 34.03 -15.12
CA LEU A 445 -21.56 35.47 -14.94
C LEU A 445 -22.57 36.10 -15.91
N HIS A 446 -22.90 35.42 -17.00
CA HIS A 446 -23.88 35.92 -17.97
C HIS A 446 -25.31 35.60 -17.55
N SER A 447 -25.56 34.37 -17.09
CA SER A 447 -26.90 33.91 -16.71
C SER A 447 -27.19 34.05 -15.21
N GLY A 448 -26.16 34.21 -14.37
CA GLY A 448 -26.28 34.18 -12.92
C GLY A 448 -26.59 32.78 -12.36
N VAL A 449 -26.46 31.73 -13.17
CA VAL A 449 -26.72 30.35 -12.73
C VAL A 449 -25.57 29.86 -11.85
N HIS A 450 -25.91 29.34 -10.67
CA HIS A 450 -24.95 28.80 -9.70
C HIS A 450 -25.04 27.29 -9.68
N GLN A 451 -23.89 26.62 -9.66
CA GLN A 451 -23.79 25.17 -9.60
C GLN A 451 -22.87 24.76 -8.45
N LYS A 452 -23.37 23.91 -7.54
CA LYS A 452 -22.57 23.27 -6.50
C LYS A 452 -21.91 22.00 -7.04
N THR A 453 -20.74 21.67 -6.51
CA THR A 453 -20.04 20.42 -6.82
C THR A 453 -20.36 19.30 -5.82
N GLY A 454 -19.99 18.04 -6.09
CA GLY A 454 -19.92 16.98 -5.07
C GLY A 454 -21.25 16.50 -4.46
N CYS A 455 -22.29 16.33 -5.27
CA CYS A 455 -23.61 15.92 -4.78
C CYS A 455 -23.60 14.42 -4.42
N LYS A 456 -24.03 14.09 -3.20
CA LYS A 456 -24.18 12.70 -2.72
C LYS A 456 -25.45 12.06 -3.24
#